data_AF-W1YMD8-F1
#
_entry.id   AF-W1YMD8-F1
#
_cell.length_a   1.000
_cell.length_b   1.000
_cell.length_c   1.000
_cell.angle_alpha   90.00
_cell.angle_beta   90.00
_cell.angle_gamma   90.00
#
_symmetry.space_group_name_H-M   'P 1'
#
loop_
_entity.id
_entity.type
_entity.pdbx_description
1 polymer ?
#
loop_
_entity_poly.entity_id
_entity_poly.type
_entity_poly.pdbx_seq_one_letter_code
_entity_poly.pdbx_strand_id
1 'polypeptide(L)' 'SVEKRIKAVFWWCYLHSPRPLSAKEILKVMPTDASISKIYSSMNERAQLQGIIPTWGDAISWGDLHNYDKL' A
#
# COMPACT_ATOMS: atom_id res chain seq x y z
N SER A 1 -18.38 -1.38 1.90
CA SER A 1 -17.32 -1.43 0.87
C SER A 1 -16.01 -0.99 1.48
N VAL A 2 -14.89 -1.20 0.78
CA VAL A 2 -13.55 -0.80 1.24
C VAL A 2 -13.48 0.71 1.41
N GLU A 3 -14.11 1.48 0.52
CA GLU A 3 -14.15 2.95 0.55
C GLU A 3 -14.81 3.46 1.83
N LYS A 4 -15.95 2.88 2.24
CA LYS A 4 -16.63 3.26 3.49
C LYS A 4 -15.75 3.02 4.72
N ARG A 5 -14.99 1.91 4.74
CA ARG A 5 -14.06 1.58 5.84
C ARG A 5 -12.88 2.56 5.86
N ILE A 6 -12.30 2.87 4.70
CA ILE A 6 -11.20 3.83 4.57
C ILE A 6 -11.65 5.23 5.00
N LYS A 7 -12.83 5.70 4.56
CA LYS A 7 -13.41 6.98 5.00
C LYS A 7 -13.63 7.03 6.50
N ALA A 8 -14.08 5.93 7.13
CA ALA A 8 -14.23 5.87 8.58
C ALA A 8 -12.87 6.01 9.31
N VAL A 9 -11.81 5.41 8.78
CA VAL A 9 -10.44 5.57 9.31
C VAL A 9 -9.97 7.01 9.17
N PHE A 10 -10.09 7.62 7.99
CA PHE A 10 -9.74 9.03 7.80
C PHE A 10 -10.51 9.95 8.74
N TRP A 11 -11.82 9.73 8.87
CA TRP A 11 -12.67 10.48 9.79
C TRP A 11 -12.18 10.38 11.23
N TRP A 12 -11.88 9.16 11.69
CA TRP A 12 -11.36 8.93 13.04
C TRP A 12 -10.01 9.64 13.24
N CYS A 13 -9.07 9.51 12.29
CA CYS A 13 -7.77 10.16 12.35
C CYS A 13 -7.89 11.70 12.41
N TYR A 14 -8.78 12.30 11.61
CA TYR A 14 -8.98 13.76 11.64
C TYR A 14 -9.56 14.26 12.97
N LEU A 15 -10.34 13.44 13.68
CA LEU A 15 -10.87 13.78 15.00
C LEU A 15 -9.90 13.51 16.16
N HIS A 16 -8.97 12.57 15.99
CA HIS A 16 -8.08 12.11 17.07
C HIS A 16 -6.61 12.50 16.87
N SER A 17 -6.31 13.29 15.84
CA SER A 17 -4.98 13.88 15.68
C SER A 17 -4.72 14.97 16.74
N PRO A 18 -3.46 15.33 17.01
CA PRO A 18 -3.12 16.41 17.95
C PRO A 18 -3.74 17.77 17.61
N ARG A 19 -4.19 17.96 16.36
CA ARG A 19 -4.91 19.15 15.89
C ARG A 19 -6.17 18.71 15.13
N PRO A 20 -7.26 18.40 15.86
CA PRO A 20 -8.45 17.87 15.23
C PRO A 20 -9.11 18.90 14.32
N LEU A 21 -9.69 18.42 13.23
CA LEU A 21 -10.44 19.24 12.28
C LEU A 21 -11.91 19.33 12.68
N SER A 22 -12.56 20.46 12.37
CA SER A 22 -14.01 20.57 12.47
C SER A 22 -14.69 19.67 11.44
N ALA A 23 -15.95 19.29 11.68
CA ALA A 23 -16.72 18.48 10.73
C ALA A 23 -16.78 19.12 9.32
N LYS A 24 -16.86 20.45 9.24
CA LYS A 24 -16.86 21.19 7.97
C LYS A 24 -15.54 21.04 7.22
N GLU A 25 -14.42 21.11 7.92
CA GLU A 25 -13.09 20.92 7.34
C GLU A 25 -12.88 19.47 6.90
N ILE A 26 -13.30 18.50 7.72
CA ILE A 26 -13.25 17.07 7.40
C ILE A 26 -14.00 16.80 6.09
N LEU A 27 -15.22 17.32 5.94
CA LEU A 27 -16.00 17.15 4.70
C LEU A 27 -15.30 17.73 3.47
N LYS A 28 -14.54 18.82 3.63
CA LYS A 28 -13.79 19.46 2.53
C LYS A 28 -12.56 18.65 2.12
N VAL A 29 -11.88 18.00 3.07
CA VAL A 29 -10.62 17.27 2.82
C VAL A 29 -10.80 15.76 2.66
N MET A 30 -11.98 15.22 2.98
CA MET A 30 -12.26 13.80 2.87
C MET A 30 -12.01 13.30 1.43
N PRO A 31 -11.21 12.24 1.23
CA PRO A 31 -11.03 11.68 -0.11
C PRO A 31 -12.36 11.16 -0.68
N THR A 32 -12.51 11.29 -2.00
CA THR A 32 -13.68 10.78 -2.73
C THR A 32 -13.59 9.27 -2.92
N ASP A 33 -14.70 8.61 -3.21
CA ASP A 33 -14.66 7.16 -3.48
C ASP A 33 -13.74 6.85 -4.67
N ALA A 34 -13.78 7.67 -5.73
CA ALA A 34 -12.90 7.51 -6.88
C ALA A 34 -11.41 7.66 -6.55
N SER A 35 -11.03 8.62 -5.69
CA SER A 35 -9.63 8.78 -5.29
C SER A 35 -9.18 7.62 -4.38
N ILE A 36 -10.06 7.13 -3.50
CA ILE A 36 -9.79 5.96 -2.67
C ILE A 36 -9.59 4.72 -3.54
N SER A 37 -10.51 4.42 -4.46
CA SER A 37 -10.38 3.25 -5.32
C SER A 37 -9.11 3.32 -6.16
N LYS A 38 -8.74 4.50 -6.67
CA LYS A 38 -7.49 4.69 -7.44
C LYS A 38 -6.24 4.37 -6.60
N ILE A 39 -6.15 4.92 -5.38
CA ILE A 39 -5.01 4.68 -4.48
C ILE A 39 -4.97 3.21 -4.04
N TYR A 40 -6.12 2.64 -3.68
CA TYR A 40 -6.18 1.26 -3.23
C TYR A 40 -5.78 0.28 -4.33
N SER A 41 -6.26 0.49 -5.56
CA SER A 41 -5.87 -0.33 -6.71
C SER A 41 -4.38 -0.26 -7.00
N SER A 42 -3.76 0.93 -6.99
CA SER A 42 -2.33 1.06 -7.25
C SER A 42 -1.46 0.44 -6.15
N MET A 43 -1.89 0.56 -4.88
CA MET A 43 -1.21 -0.12 -3.77
C MET A 43 -1.35 -1.63 -3.85
N ASN A 44 -2.53 -2.13 -4.20
CA ASN A 44 -2.78 -3.56 -4.35
C ASN A 44 -1.98 -4.12 -5.52
N GLU A 45 -1.93 -3.45 -6.67
CA GLU A 45 -1.08 -3.83 -7.81
C GLU A 45 0.39 -3.92 -7.39
N ARG A 46 0.89 -2.92 -6.67
CA ARG A 46 2.26 -2.94 -6.14
C ARG A 46 2.50 -4.12 -5.19
N ALA A 47 1.56 -4.42 -4.30
CA ALA A 47 1.67 -5.54 -3.36
C ALA A 47 1.67 -6.89 -4.09
N GLN A 48 0.84 -7.04 -5.13
CA GLN A 48 0.85 -8.24 -5.99
C GLN A 48 2.18 -8.38 -6.73
N LEU A 49 2.69 -7.30 -7.33
CA LEU A 49 4.00 -7.32 -8.00
C LEU A 49 5.13 -7.69 -7.04
N GLN A 50 5.14 -7.16 -5.81
CA GLN A 50 6.14 -7.52 -4.80
C GLN A 50 6.08 -8.99 -4.36
N GLY A 51 4.90 -9.62 -4.40
CA GLY A 51 4.76 -11.05 -4.13
C GLY A 51 5.16 -11.96 -5.29
N ILE A 52 5.18 -11.42 -6.52
CA ILE A 52 5.50 -12.17 -7.74
C ILE A 52 6.97 -12.02 -8.13
N ILE A 53 7.54 -10.82 -7.95
CA ILE A 53 8.93 -10.52 -8.32
C ILE A 53 9.87 -11.15 -7.28
N PRO A 54 10.78 -12.06 -7.69
CA PRO A 54 11.77 -12.61 -6.78
C PRO A 54 12.59 -11.49 -6.13
N THR A 55 12.65 -11.47 -4.80
CA THR A 55 13.48 -10.52 -4.07
C THR A 55 14.95 -10.96 -4.03
N TRP A 56 15.85 -10.07 -3.60
CA TRP A 56 17.26 -10.38 -3.42
C TRP A 56 17.41 -11.60 -2.49
N GLY A 57 17.89 -12.72 -3.02
CA GLY A 57 17.99 -14.01 -2.32
C GLY A 57 17.01 -15.08 -2.79
N ASP A 58 15.93 -14.71 -3.50
CA ASP A 58 14.95 -15.66 -4.06
C ASP A 58 15.21 -15.98 -5.54
N ALA A 59 15.94 -15.11 -6.25
CA ALA A 59 16.35 -15.32 -7.63
C ALA A 59 17.63 -16.16 -7.72
N ILE A 60 17.71 -17.03 -8.73
CA ILE A 60 18.96 -17.73 -9.09
C ILE A 60 20.05 -16.68 -9.34
N SER A 61 21.13 -16.78 -8.57
CA SER A 61 22.31 -15.93 -8.72
C SER A 61 23.29 -16.55 -9.72
N TRP A 62 24.10 -15.72 -10.39
CA TRP A 62 25.21 -16.19 -11.22
C TRP A 62 26.17 -17.12 -10.46
N GLY A 63 26.31 -16.92 -9.15
CA GLY A 63 27.09 -17.82 -8.29
C GLY A 63 26.51 -19.24 -8.18
N ASP A 64 25.19 -19.40 -8.27
CA ASP A 64 24.53 -20.72 -8.25
C ASP A 64 24.76 -21.50 -9.56
N LEU A 65 25.08 -20.78 -10.63
CA LEU A 65 25.38 -21.35 -11.95
C LEU A 65 26.85 -21.74 -12.11
N HIS A 66 27.71 -21.30 -11.18
CA HIS A 66 29.14 -21.59 -11.20
C HIS A 66 29.43 -22.94 -10.54
N ASN A 67 29.38 -24.01 -11.33
CA ASN A 67 29.94 -25.31 -10.95
C ASN A 67 31.48 -25.27 -11.04
N TYR A 68 32.16 -24.58 -10.12
CA TYR A 68 33.60 -24.80 -9.97
C TYR A 68 33.82 -26.08 -9.16
N ASP A 69 34.21 -27.12 -9.89
CA ASP A 69 34.86 -28.36 -9.46
C ASP A 69 34.34 -29.00 -8.16
N LYS A 70 33.40 -29.94 -8.32
CA LYS A 70 33.34 -31.11 -7.45
C LYS A 70 34.48 -32.04 -7.85
N LEU A 71 35.68 -31.77 -7.34
CA LEU A 71 36.76 -32.76 -7.18
C LEU A 71 36.56 -33.51 -5.86
#